data_AF-A0A6J5DZ05-F1
#
_entry.id   AF-A0A6J5DZ05-F1
#
_cell.length_a   1.000
_cell.length_b   1.000
_cell.length_c   1.000
_cell.angle_alpha   90.00
_cell.angle_beta   90.00
_cell.angle_gamma   90.00
#
_symmetry.space_group_name_H-M   'P 1'
#
loop_
_entity.id
_entity.type
_entity.pdbx_description
1 polymer ?
#
loop_
_entity_poly.entity_id
_entity_poly.type
_entity_poly.pdbx_seq_one_letter_code
_entity_poly.pdbx_strand_id
1 'polypeptide(L)'
;MDRLIASNSVPLAQADTAPASGTPQYATDGNPAAAIPATLWPAYAFNALQDEIYNVIVAAGLTPNRNAWNQLLAAIQAMLQNSLNTYDGFVSHSTSTALAASDIGPLIGATNVTLTLMALSTLTNGESLSIISTAGAGGATTINTSGTDKIQMGSASLSTISVPSGQAVRLTRASSSTWLAEGLAVGANIPLIIAAATANNHAVQLGQLMALLGGYSAIAPFNTSSPITNAVVNQIVEWTGAVGTLTLADASTFSVGEKVRISNLGTGMLTVAVASGDSIQFGPSSVTTMTVPPGLDLELTVHSANQWDATGGSCLPSGVLIKMTSIDFTGTWTPDPRTKAIYGKMTGGGGAGGSSPVTGSGQIAMGGGGGSGAWCEFYMQNPGVQSVSIGSGGTPTSGSTGGTGGATQFSGMSCPGGTGGPASGAVTFTGAAPYAGKGNGGALPANVTGMIAAGSGQDGGFGVAWSIQSLTSGYGGQGIFPAGGGSVNGSAGQPGVGAGCGGSGAGIGQSTAANLGGAGNKGKLIIWEYM
;
A
#
# COMPACT_ATOMS: atom_id res chain seq x y z
N MET A 1 38.85 0.76 62.41
CA MET A 1 39.63 1.57 63.36
C MET A 1 40.02 0.65 64.48
N ASP A 2 41.30 0.59 64.82
CA ASP A 2 41.74 -0.18 65.98
C ASP A 2 41.19 0.45 67.26
N ARG A 3 40.97 -0.37 68.30
CA ARG A 3 40.57 0.13 69.62
C ARG A 3 41.70 0.97 70.22
N LEU A 4 41.42 1.68 71.33
CA LEU A 4 42.43 2.49 72.03
C LEU A 4 43.70 1.68 72.32
N ILE A 5 44.85 2.13 71.78
CA ILE A 5 46.19 1.60 72.09
C ILE A 5 46.94 2.72 72.82
N ALA A 6 46.93 2.68 74.16
CA ALA A 6 47.57 3.69 74.99
C ALA A 6 48.09 3.12 76.31
N SER A 7 49.06 3.79 76.91
CA SER A 7 49.51 3.51 78.29
C SER A 7 48.33 3.72 79.25
N ASN A 8 48.07 2.76 80.15
CA ASN A 8 46.91 2.70 81.07
C ASN A 8 45.57 2.19 80.47
N SER A 9 45.62 1.31 79.46
CA SER A 9 44.47 0.51 79.01
C SER A 9 44.55 -0.95 79.47
N VAL A 10 43.41 -1.64 79.60
CA VAL A 10 43.34 -3.08 79.92
C VAL A 10 43.13 -3.94 78.67
N PRO A 11 43.56 -5.22 78.66
CA PRO A 11 43.17 -6.18 77.61
C PRO A 11 41.66 -6.32 77.47
N LEU A 12 41.17 -6.61 76.26
CA LEU A 12 39.73 -6.69 75.95
C LEU A 12 38.95 -7.63 76.89
N ALA A 13 39.53 -8.76 77.26
CA ALA A 13 38.90 -9.74 78.15
C ALA A 13 38.71 -9.23 79.60
N GLN A 14 39.35 -8.12 79.95
CA GLN A 14 39.32 -7.49 81.27
C GLN A 14 38.67 -6.10 81.23
N ALA A 15 38.06 -5.72 80.11
CA ALA A 15 37.36 -4.45 80.00
C ALA A 15 36.16 -4.39 80.94
N ASP A 16 35.92 -3.21 81.52
CA ASP A 16 34.78 -2.99 82.40
C ASP A 16 33.46 -3.19 81.64
N THR A 17 32.59 -4.03 82.21
CA THR A 17 31.24 -4.30 81.68
C THR A 17 30.19 -3.65 82.57
N ALA A 18 29.07 -3.23 81.98
CA ALA A 18 27.95 -2.70 82.75
C ALA A 18 27.49 -3.71 83.83
N PRO A 19 27.15 -3.26 85.06
CA PRO A 19 26.71 -4.13 86.16
C PRO A 19 25.53 -5.04 85.78
N ALA A 20 25.45 -6.23 86.38
CA ALA A 20 24.40 -7.23 86.10
C ALA A 20 23.02 -6.88 86.72
N SER A 21 22.98 -6.01 87.74
CA SER A 21 21.77 -5.57 88.44
C SER A 21 21.77 -4.05 88.65
N GLY A 22 20.58 -3.46 88.79
CA GLY A 22 20.39 -2.02 89.00
C GLY A 22 19.23 -1.45 88.19
N THR A 23 18.74 -0.28 88.58
CA THR A 23 17.74 0.49 87.83
C THR A 23 18.46 1.38 86.82
N PRO A 24 18.07 1.39 85.53
CA PRO A 24 18.61 2.34 84.55
C PRO A 24 18.41 3.79 85.00
N GLN A 25 19.47 4.61 84.95
CA GLN A 25 19.49 6.00 85.38
C GLN A 25 20.34 6.85 84.42
N TYR A 26 20.15 8.16 84.46
CA TYR A 26 20.95 9.14 83.72
C TYR A 26 22.18 9.58 84.52
N ALA A 27 23.24 10.00 83.81
CA ALA A 27 24.36 10.71 84.43
C ALA A 27 23.88 12.04 85.06
N THR A 28 24.60 12.51 86.08
CA THR A 28 24.26 13.73 86.83
C THR A 28 25.51 14.59 87.04
N ASP A 29 25.37 15.92 86.98
CA ASP A 29 26.46 16.85 87.35
C ASP A 29 26.68 16.90 88.87
N GLY A 30 25.97 16.05 89.62
CA GLY A 30 26.02 15.94 91.05
C GLY A 30 25.20 17.02 91.73
N ASN A 31 24.87 16.77 93.00
CA ASN A 31 24.26 17.76 93.86
C ASN A 31 24.94 17.66 95.23
N PRO A 32 25.90 18.57 95.53
CA PRO A 32 26.61 18.55 96.80
C PRO A 32 25.69 18.66 98.02
N ALA A 33 24.56 19.38 97.90
CA ALA A 33 23.58 19.54 98.98
C ALA A 33 22.77 18.25 99.24
N ALA A 34 22.64 17.38 98.25
CA ALA A 34 21.98 16.09 98.37
C ALA A 34 22.97 14.91 98.51
N ALA A 35 24.27 15.20 98.69
CA ALA A 35 25.35 14.21 98.70
C ALA A 35 25.36 13.26 97.48
N ILE A 36 24.92 13.76 96.31
CA ILE A 36 24.94 13.02 95.05
C ILE A 36 26.26 13.34 94.33
N PRO A 37 27.18 12.37 94.15
CA PRO A 37 28.41 12.57 93.41
C PRO A 37 28.13 12.89 91.94
N ALA A 38 28.95 13.74 91.35
CA ALA A 38 28.90 14.02 89.92
C ALA A 38 29.47 12.84 89.12
N THR A 39 28.86 12.55 87.97
CA THR A 39 29.48 11.72 86.94
C THR A 39 30.71 12.45 86.41
N LEU A 40 31.83 11.73 86.22
CA LEU A 40 33.10 12.32 85.78
C LEU A 40 33.01 13.00 84.39
N TRP A 41 32.10 12.52 83.54
CA TRP A 41 31.81 13.12 82.24
C TRP A 41 30.67 14.14 82.35
N PRO A 42 30.68 15.23 81.54
CA PRO A 42 29.57 16.18 81.52
C PRO A 42 28.24 15.47 81.29
N ALA A 43 27.32 15.59 82.26
CA ALA A 43 26.15 14.72 82.31
C ALA A 43 25.25 14.90 81.08
N TYR A 44 25.04 16.16 80.65
CA TYR A 44 24.21 16.47 79.49
C TYR A 44 24.73 15.79 78.21
N ALA A 45 26.04 15.77 77.99
CA ALA A 45 26.65 15.22 76.79
C ALA A 45 26.57 13.69 76.79
N PHE A 46 26.80 13.07 77.94
CA PHE A 46 26.71 11.62 78.08
C PHE A 46 25.27 11.12 77.91
N ASN A 47 24.30 11.80 78.55
CA ASN A 47 22.89 11.45 78.43
C ASN A 47 22.39 11.60 76.99
N ALA A 48 22.77 12.68 76.31
CA ALA A 48 22.42 12.87 74.90
C ALA A 48 22.97 11.74 74.01
N LEU A 49 24.23 11.35 74.18
CA LEU A 49 24.81 10.23 73.43
C LEU A 49 24.16 8.89 73.76
N GLN A 50 23.85 8.66 75.04
CA GLN A 50 23.17 7.44 75.49
C GLN A 50 21.79 7.31 74.84
N ASP A 51 20.99 8.37 74.87
CA ASP A 51 19.62 8.33 74.35
C ASP A 51 19.59 8.24 72.82
N GLU A 52 20.47 8.95 72.10
CA GLU A 52 20.57 8.83 70.65
C GLU A 52 20.85 7.37 70.22
N ILE A 53 21.78 6.71 70.89
CA ILE A 53 22.10 5.30 70.60
C ILE A 53 20.96 4.36 71.04
N TYR A 54 20.40 4.58 72.24
CA TYR A 54 19.33 3.76 72.78
C TYR A 54 18.08 3.80 71.89
N ASN A 55 17.67 5.00 71.48
CA ASN A 55 16.50 5.21 70.64
C ASN A 55 16.67 4.55 69.27
N VAL A 56 17.87 4.56 68.67
CA VAL A 56 18.14 3.85 67.41
C VAL A 56 17.97 2.33 67.58
N ILE A 57 18.46 1.75 68.68
CA ILE A 57 18.34 0.32 68.95
C ILE A 57 16.87 -0.10 69.11
N VAL A 58 16.10 0.66 69.89
CA VAL A 58 14.67 0.39 70.12
C VAL A 58 13.86 0.62 68.86
N ALA A 59 14.14 1.68 68.09
CA ALA A 59 13.46 1.95 66.81
C ALA A 59 13.70 0.87 65.76
N ALA A 60 14.85 0.19 65.81
CA ALA A 60 15.14 -0.98 64.98
C ALA A 60 14.46 -2.28 65.48
N GLY A 61 13.64 -2.21 66.54
CA GLY A 61 12.93 -3.36 67.11
C GLY A 61 13.80 -4.27 68.00
N LEU A 62 15.01 -3.85 68.36
CA LEU A 62 15.92 -4.64 69.18
C LEU A 62 15.77 -4.30 70.66
N THR A 63 15.85 -5.32 71.51
CA THR A 63 15.94 -5.13 72.97
C THR A 63 17.40 -4.85 73.38
N PRO A 64 17.70 -3.73 74.08
CA PRO A 64 19.03 -3.43 74.57
C PRO A 64 19.62 -4.56 75.44
N ASN A 65 20.86 -4.96 75.15
CA ASN A 65 21.56 -6.09 75.74
C ASN A 65 23.00 -5.69 76.11
N ARG A 66 23.26 -5.62 77.42
CA ARG A 66 24.58 -5.25 77.98
C ARG A 66 25.74 -6.13 77.55
N ASN A 67 25.47 -7.38 77.14
CA ASN A 67 26.49 -8.34 76.73
C ASN A 67 26.85 -8.24 75.24
N ALA A 68 26.12 -7.42 74.46
CA ALA A 68 26.30 -7.29 73.03
C ALA A 68 26.89 -5.92 72.67
N TRP A 69 28.08 -5.91 72.08
CA TRP A 69 28.81 -4.66 71.74
C TRP A 69 28.68 -4.28 70.25
N ASN A 70 27.72 -4.88 69.56
CA ASN A 70 27.41 -4.67 68.15
C ASN A 70 25.95 -4.26 67.90
N GLN A 71 25.19 -3.87 68.94
CA GLN A 71 23.75 -3.59 68.79
C GLN A 71 23.45 -2.37 67.93
N LEU A 72 24.26 -1.31 68.01
CA LEU A 72 24.10 -0.16 67.12
C LEU A 72 24.31 -0.55 65.65
N LEU A 73 25.30 -1.41 65.37
CA LEU A 73 25.54 -1.94 64.02
C LEU A 73 24.34 -2.78 63.55
N ALA A 74 23.84 -3.69 64.40
CA ALA A 74 22.68 -4.53 64.09
C ALA A 74 21.41 -3.68 63.86
N ALA A 75 21.21 -2.62 64.66
CA ALA A 75 20.10 -1.70 64.50
C ALA A 75 20.18 -0.95 63.16
N ILE A 76 21.35 -0.41 62.81
CA ILE A 76 21.58 0.25 61.52
C ILE A 76 21.34 -0.73 60.36
N GLN A 77 21.83 -1.97 60.47
CA GLN A 77 21.61 -3.00 59.44
C GLN A 77 20.11 -3.31 59.26
N ALA A 78 19.35 -3.49 60.33
CA ALA A 78 17.90 -3.74 60.26
C ALA A 78 17.14 -2.55 59.64
N MET A 79 17.47 -1.32 60.05
CA MET A 79 16.86 -0.11 59.48
C MET A 79 17.21 0.10 58.00
N LEU A 80 18.43 -0.28 57.58
CA LEU A 80 18.84 -0.26 56.18
C LEU A 80 18.14 -1.34 55.34
N GLN A 81 17.93 -2.54 55.89
CA GLN A 81 17.18 -3.59 55.21
C GLN A 81 15.73 -3.19 54.94
N ASN A 82 15.09 -2.53 55.91
CA ASN A 82 13.74 -1.98 55.76
C ASN A 82 13.66 -0.85 54.71
N SER A 83 14.76 -0.18 54.39
CA SER A 83 14.78 0.95 53.44
C SER A 83 15.24 0.59 52.02
N LEU A 84 15.84 -0.59 51.79
CA LEU A 84 16.49 -0.92 50.52
C LEU A 84 15.89 -2.12 49.77
N ASN A 85 14.69 -2.59 50.10
CA ASN A 85 14.06 -3.76 49.44
C ASN A 85 15.02 -4.97 49.35
N THR A 86 15.87 -5.18 50.36
CA THR A 86 16.81 -6.30 50.39
C THR A 86 16.14 -7.47 51.09
N TYR A 87 16.16 -8.66 50.47
CA TYR A 87 15.58 -9.88 51.04
C TYR A 87 16.49 -10.47 52.11
N ASP A 88 15.91 -10.98 53.21
CA ASP A 88 16.64 -11.62 54.32
C ASP A 88 17.19 -13.02 53.98
N GLY A 89 16.86 -13.53 52.78
CA GLY A 89 17.32 -14.83 52.29
C GLY A 89 16.54 -15.29 51.06
N PHE A 90 16.77 -16.54 50.65
CA PHE A 90 16.01 -17.21 49.59
C PHE A 90 15.47 -18.54 50.09
N VAL A 91 14.16 -18.73 50.00
CA VAL A 91 13.46 -19.96 50.41
C VAL A 91 12.79 -20.57 49.19
N SER A 92 12.99 -21.88 48.96
CA SER A 92 12.43 -22.58 47.80
C SER A 92 11.36 -23.60 48.21
N HIS A 93 10.20 -23.55 47.55
CA HIS A 93 9.16 -24.57 47.68
C HIS A 93 8.95 -25.30 46.36
N SER A 94 9.18 -26.62 46.39
CA SER A 94 8.90 -27.56 45.29
C SER A 94 7.64 -28.40 45.53
N THR A 95 6.96 -28.20 46.66
CA THR A 95 5.67 -28.82 47.00
C THR A 95 4.68 -27.78 47.49
N SER A 96 3.39 -27.99 47.24
CA SER A 96 2.33 -27.10 47.75
C SER A 96 2.38 -27.01 49.27
N THR A 97 2.51 -25.80 49.81
CA THR A 97 2.86 -25.56 51.22
C THR A 97 2.07 -24.37 51.75
N ALA A 98 1.67 -24.42 53.02
CA ALA A 98 1.13 -23.26 53.73
C ALA A 98 2.29 -22.45 54.32
N LEU A 99 2.33 -21.15 54.03
CA LEU A 99 3.36 -20.24 54.50
C LEU A 99 3.10 -19.83 55.96
N ALA A 100 4.17 -19.52 56.68
CA ALA A 100 4.18 -19.12 58.07
C ALA A 100 4.83 -17.73 58.25
N ALA A 101 4.79 -17.19 59.48
CA ALA A 101 5.38 -15.88 59.79
C ALA A 101 6.89 -15.81 59.55
N SER A 102 7.58 -16.95 59.59
CA SER A 102 8.99 -17.06 59.22
C SER A 102 9.28 -16.81 57.74
N ASP A 103 8.27 -16.85 56.88
CA ASP A 103 8.42 -16.65 55.43
C ASP A 103 8.30 -15.16 55.03
N ILE A 104 8.11 -14.26 55.99
CA ILE A 104 8.14 -12.81 55.79
C ILE A 104 9.60 -12.34 55.75
N GLY A 105 9.96 -11.58 54.70
CA GLY A 105 11.33 -11.07 54.52
C GLY A 105 12.17 -11.75 53.43
N PRO A 106 12.30 -13.09 53.35
CA PRO A 106 13.04 -13.73 52.28
C PRO A 106 12.31 -13.66 50.93
N LEU A 107 13.05 -13.85 49.84
CA LEU A 107 12.49 -14.11 48.52
C LEU A 107 12.09 -15.58 48.41
N ILE A 108 10.83 -15.83 48.07
CA ILE A 108 10.28 -17.17 47.94
C ILE A 108 10.29 -17.62 46.49
N GLY A 109 11.06 -18.64 46.16
CA GLY A 109 10.99 -19.35 44.88
C GLY A 109 9.97 -20.49 44.93
N ALA A 110 9.06 -20.52 43.97
CA ALA A 110 8.01 -21.55 43.91
C ALA A 110 7.93 -22.16 42.50
N THR A 111 7.89 -23.49 42.40
CA THR A 111 7.94 -24.21 41.11
C THR A 111 6.72 -25.09 40.92
N ASN A 112 5.72 -24.65 40.15
CA ASN A 112 4.50 -25.44 39.83
C ASN A 112 3.72 -25.93 41.08
N VAL A 113 3.63 -25.07 42.10
CA VAL A 113 2.99 -25.39 43.38
C VAL A 113 1.87 -24.43 43.73
N THR A 114 1.04 -24.83 44.69
CA THR A 114 0.08 -23.95 45.35
C THR A 114 0.63 -23.52 46.70
N LEU A 115 0.85 -22.22 46.89
CA LEU A 115 1.20 -21.62 48.17
C LEU A 115 -0.07 -21.10 48.84
N THR A 116 -0.31 -21.51 50.08
CA THR A 116 -1.40 -20.95 50.89
C THR A 116 -0.81 -19.91 51.83
N LEU A 117 -1.27 -18.67 51.72
CA LEU A 117 -0.85 -17.57 52.58
C LEU A 117 -1.27 -17.83 54.02
N MET A 118 -0.47 -17.35 54.96
CA MET A 118 -0.84 -17.27 56.37
C MET A 118 -2.04 -16.35 56.59
N ALA A 119 -2.80 -16.61 57.66
CA ALA A 119 -3.90 -15.74 58.07
C ALA A 119 -3.36 -14.36 58.43
N LEU A 120 -3.96 -13.32 57.86
CA LEU A 120 -3.51 -11.93 58.05
C LEU A 120 -3.48 -11.56 59.52
N SER A 121 -4.39 -12.07 60.36
CA SER A 121 -4.45 -11.83 61.80
C SER A 121 -3.15 -12.09 62.57
N THR A 122 -2.22 -12.87 61.99
CA THR A 122 -0.92 -13.21 62.60
C THR A 122 0.22 -12.21 62.30
N LEU A 123 -0.03 -11.23 61.41
CA LEU A 123 0.97 -10.27 60.93
C LEU A 123 0.81 -8.87 61.55
N THR A 124 1.71 -7.95 61.22
CA THR A 124 1.56 -6.50 61.47
C THR A 124 1.37 -5.73 60.16
N ASN A 125 0.81 -4.51 60.24
CA ASN A 125 0.54 -3.73 59.03
C ASN A 125 1.85 -3.30 58.36
N GLY A 126 1.98 -3.52 57.05
CA GLY A 126 3.20 -3.23 56.29
C GLY A 126 4.17 -4.42 56.15
N GLU A 127 3.94 -5.55 56.79
CA GLU A 127 4.72 -6.77 56.52
C GLU A 127 4.43 -7.30 55.12
N SER A 128 5.50 -7.70 54.41
CA SER A 128 5.45 -8.07 53.00
C SER A 128 6.06 -9.44 52.72
N LEU A 129 5.45 -10.13 51.78
CA LEU A 129 5.90 -11.41 51.22
C LEU A 129 6.32 -11.20 49.77
N SER A 130 7.47 -11.73 49.35
CA SER A 130 7.92 -11.63 47.96
C SER A 130 8.08 -13.01 47.35
N ILE A 131 7.31 -13.29 46.30
CA ILE A 131 7.25 -14.60 45.64
C ILE A 131 7.67 -14.45 44.18
N ILE A 132 8.56 -15.32 43.73
CA ILE A 132 8.91 -15.51 42.32
C ILE A 132 8.52 -16.93 41.88
N SER A 133 7.82 -17.03 40.76
CA SER A 133 7.48 -18.30 40.14
C SER A 133 8.66 -18.77 39.28
N THR A 134 9.32 -19.83 39.72
CA THR A 134 10.40 -20.53 39.01
C THR A 134 9.88 -21.78 38.28
N ALA A 135 8.58 -21.83 38.01
CA ALA A 135 7.94 -22.86 37.21
C ALA A 135 8.64 -23.08 35.86
N GLY A 136 8.58 -24.29 35.30
CA GLY A 136 9.03 -24.56 33.93
C GLY A 136 8.20 -23.82 32.88
N ALA A 137 8.62 -23.84 31.62
CA ALA A 137 7.90 -23.19 30.51
C ALA A 137 6.42 -23.62 30.48
N GLY A 138 5.50 -22.65 30.53
CA GLY A 138 4.04 -22.87 30.57
C GLY A 138 3.46 -23.22 31.94
N GLY A 139 4.28 -23.32 32.99
CA GLY A 139 3.84 -23.55 34.37
C GLY A 139 3.54 -22.27 35.13
N ALA A 140 2.77 -22.38 36.22
CA ALA A 140 2.42 -21.28 37.10
C ALA A 140 2.39 -21.71 38.57
N THR A 141 2.69 -20.76 39.46
CA THR A 141 2.52 -20.91 40.90
C THR A 141 1.17 -20.32 41.28
N THR A 142 0.34 -21.08 41.97
CA THR A 142 -0.96 -20.59 42.47
C THR A 142 -0.78 -20.09 43.89
N ILE A 143 -1.33 -18.93 44.22
CA ILE A 143 -1.30 -18.37 45.58
C ILE A 143 -2.73 -18.23 46.07
N ASN A 144 -3.04 -18.89 47.19
CA ASN A 144 -4.35 -18.87 47.83
C ASN A 144 -4.29 -18.08 49.14
N THR A 145 -5.35 -17.33 49.45
CA THR A 145 -5.53 -16.73 50.77
C THR A 145 -5.99 -17.75 51.79
N SER A 146 -5.74 -17.47 53.08
CA SER A 146 -6.31 -18.24 54.18
C SER A 146 -7.68 -17.68 54.59
N GLY A 147 -8.66 -18.57 54.78
CA GLY A 147 -9.97 -18.21 55.32
C GLY A 147 -10.71 -17.14 54.51
N THR A 148 -11.08 -16.04 55.18
CA THR A 148 -11.84 -14.92 54.59
C THR A 148 -10.95 -13.83 53.99
N ASP A 149 -9.63 -13.97 54.07
CA ASP A 149 -8.67 -12.96 53.61
C ASP A 149 -8.76 -12.79 52.08
N LYS A 150 -8.47 -11.58 51.60
CA LYS A 150 -8.50 -11.24 50.17
C LYS A 150 -7.19 -10.62 49.71
N ILE A 151 -6.83 -10.90 48.46
CA ILE A 151 -5.75 -10.22 47.73
C ILE A 151 -6.39 -9.14 46.87
N GLN A 152 -6.09 -7.89 47.20
CA GLN A 152 -6.51 -6.71 46.47
C GLN A 152 -5.51 -6.41 45.35
N MET A 153 -6.03 -6.31 44.13
CA MET A 153 -5.29 -5.96 42.92
C MET A 153 -6.08 -4.85 42.21
N GLY A 154 -5.67 -3.60 42.37
CA GLY A 154 -6.48 -2.46 41.94
C GLY A 154 -7.87 -2.47 42.60
N SER A 155 -8.93 -2.55 41.79
CA SER A 155 -10.33 -2.67 42.25
C SER A 155 -10.79 -4.11 42.47
N ALA A 156 -10.00 -5.12 42.09
CA ALA A 156 -10.34 -6.53 42.25
C ALA A 156 -9.98 -7.02 43.66
N SER A 157 -10.83 -7.89 44.22
CA SER A 157 -10.60 -8.58 45.51
C SER A 157 -10.72 -10.09 45.30
N LEU A 158 -9.58 -10.78 45.27
CA LEU A 158 -9.47 -12.19 44.88
C LEU A 158 -9.08 -13.06 46.08
N SER A 159 -9.50 -14.33 46.09
CA SER A 159 -9.00 -15.33 47.06
C SER A 159 -7.83 -16.15 46.52
N THR A 160 -7.61 -16.09 45.20
CA THR A 160 -6.58 -16.85 44.50
C THR A 160 -6.01 -16.01 43.37
N ILE A 161 -4.69 -16.07 43.20
CA ILE A 161 -3.97 -15.49 42.06
C ILE A 161 -3.04 -16.53 41.45
N SER A 162 -2.80 -16.44 40.14
CA SER A 162 -1.85 -17.29 39.42
C SER A 162 -0.65 -16.47 38.96
N VAL A 163 0.56 -16.95 39.25
CA VAL A 163 1.83 -16.31 38.92
C VAL A 163 2.56 -17.18 37.87
N PRO A 164 2.53 -16.80 36.59
CA PRO A 164 3.23 -17.50 35.51
C PRO A 164 4.73 -17.63 35.75
N SER A 165 5.35 -18.65 35.15
CA SER A 165 6.81 -18.84 35.13
C SER A 165 7.56 -17.55 34.77
N GLY A 166 8.59 -17.22 35.56
CA GLY A 166 9.45 -16.06 35.34
C GLY A 166 8.89 -14.74 35.89
N GLN A 167 7.69 -14.74 36.49
CA GLN A 167 7.09 -13.55 37.09
C GLN A 167 7.18 -13.58 38.62
N ALA A 168 7.09 -12.38 39.22
CA ALA A 168 7.10 -12.20 40.67
C ALA A 168 5.93 -11.31 41.13
N VAL A 169 5.52 -11.54 42.38
CA VAL A 169 4.52 -10.75 43.10
C VAL A 169 5.02 -10.47 44.51
N ARG A 170 4.82 -9.23 44.96
CA ARG A 170 4.95 -8.83 46.36
C ARG A 170 3.55 -8.65 46.93
N LEU A 171 3.30 -9.25 48.09
CA LEU A 171 2.04 -9.13 48.82
C LEU A 171 2.32 -8.43 50.14
N THR A 172 1.72 -7.26 50.36
CA THR A 172 1.90 -6.48 51.59
C THR A 172 0.61 -6.47 52.37
N ARG A 173 0.66 -6.71 53.69
CA ARG A 173 -0.52 -6.53 54.53
C ARG A 173 -0.93 -5.06 54.55
N ALA A 174 -2.17 -4.78 54.13
CA ALA A 174 -2.74 -3.42 54.10
C ALA A 174 -3.87 -3.20 55.12
N SER A 175 -4.55 -4.27 55.53
CA SER A 175 -5.63 -4.21 56.54
C SER A 175 -5.68 -5.51 57.36
N SER A 176 -6.67 -5.67 58.23
CA SER A 176 -6.91 -6.92 58.97
C SER A 176 -7.38 -8.10 58.09
N SER A 177 -7.81 -7.85 56.84
CA SER A 177 -8.34 -8.89 55.94
C SER A 177 -7.89 -8.73 54.49
N THR A 178 -6.98 -7.79 54.20
CA THR A 178 -6.52 -7.50 52.84
C THR A 178 -5.00 -7.57 52.70
N TRP A 179 -4.54 -8.41 51.78
CA TRP A 179 -3.24 -8.37 51.15
C TRP A 179 -3.30 -7.43 49.95
N LEU A 180 -2.35 -6.50 49.82
CA LEU A 180 -2.22 -5.62 48.66
C LEU A 180 -1.10 -6.17 47.77
N ALA A 181 -1.42 -6.48 46.51
CA ALA A 181 -0.47 -7.07 45.58
C ALA A 181 0.24 -6.02 44.71
N GLU A 182 1.55 -6.15 44.58
CA GLU A 182 2.44 -5.26 43.83
C GLU A 182 3.40 -6.11 42.97
N GLY A 183 3.71 -5.72 41.72
CA GLY A 183 4.72 -6.39 40.88
C GLY A 183 4.24 -6.92 39.51
N LEU A 184 5.15 -7.52 38.75
CA LEU A 184 5.00 -7.88 37.32
C LEU A 184 3.92 -8.93 37.05
N ALA A 185 3.57 -9.78 38.03
CA ALA A 185 2.48 -10.74 37.90
C ALA A 185 1.07 -10.16 38.11
N VAL A 186 0.98 -8.91 38.60
CA VAL A 186 -0.31 -8.28 38.91
C VAL A 186 -1.10 -7.93 37.64
N GLY A 187 -0.46 -7.95 36.46
CA GLY A 187 -1.08 -7.65 35.17
C GLY A 187 -1.75 -8.82 34.44
N ALA A 188 -1.70 -10.06 34.97
CA ALA A 188 -2.24 -11.22 34.25
C ALA A 188 -3.75 -11.47 34.49
N ASN A 189 -4.31 -11.00 35.62
CA ASN A 189 -5.72 -11.24 36.00
C ASN A 189 -6.61 -9.98 36.02
N ILE A 190 -6.05 -8.85 35.60
CA ILE A 190 -6.77 -7.61 35.33
C ILE A 190 -6.16 -7.04 34.05
N PRO A 191 -6.93 -6.84 32.97
CA PRO A 191 -6.43 -6.05 31.86
C PRO A 191 -6.01 -4.70 32.44
N LEU A 192 -4.79 -4.27 32.14
CA LEU A 192 -4.32 -2.92 32.48
C LEU A 192 -5.28 -1.91 31.82
N ILE A 193 -6.25 -1.40 32.57
CA ILE A 193 -7.14 -0.33 32.12
C ILE A 193 -6.32 0.95 32.14
N ILE A 194 -5.55 1.18 31.07
CA ILE A 194 -5.01 2.51 30.78
C ILE A 194 -6.21 3.37 30.44
N ALA A 195 -6.51 4.37 31.27
CA ALA A 195 -7.55 5.35 30.95
C ALA A 195 -7.30 5.89 29.54
N ALA A 196 -8.34 5.91 28.70
CA ALA A 196 -8.27 6.19 27.26
C ALA A 196 -7.47 7.46 26.89
N ALA A 197 -7.27 8.38 27.84
CA ALA A 197 -6.50 9.61 27.68
C ALA A 197 -4.96 9.44 27.67
N THR A 198 -4.39 8.27 28.00
CA THR A 198 -2.92 8.08 28.09
C THR A 198 -2.36 6.90 27.29
N ALA A 199 -3.18 6.25 26.46
CA ALA A 199 -2.66 5.25 25.51
C ALA A 199 -1.78 5.94 24.45
N ASN A 200 -0.63 5.35 24.12
CA ASN A 200 0.20 5.83 23.02
C ASN A 200 -0.62 5.84 21.72
N ASN A 201 -0.75 7.01 21.09
CA ASN A 201 -1.44 7.21 19.80
C ASN A 201 -0.68 6.58 18.60
N HIS A 202 0.26 5.67 18.87
CA HIS A 202 1.19 5.07 17.91
C HIS A 202 0.92 3.57 17.69
N ALA A 203 0.14 2.91 18.55
CA ALA A 203 -0.31 1.55 18.31
C ALA A 203 -1.55 1.61 17.41
N VAL A 204 -1.34 1.34 16.12
CA VAL A 204 -2.43 1.22 15.15
C VAL A 204 -3.38 0.12 15.64
N GLN A 205 -4.61 0.48 15.99
CA GLN A 205 -5.64 -0.49 16.35
C GLN A 205 -5.96 -1.35 15.12
N LEU A 206 -6.34 -2.61 15.32
CA LEU A 206 -6.73 -3.51 14.22
C LEU A 206 -7.80 -2.86 13.31
N GLY A 207 -8.75 -2.12 13.89
CA GLY A 207 -9.73 -1.33 13.13
C GLY A 207 -9.12 -0.19 12.30
N GLN A 208 -8.05 0.46 12.77
CA GLN A 208 -7.33 1.49 12.01
C GLN A 208 -6.50 0.88 10.87
N LEU A 209 -5.91 -0.31 11.08
CA LEU A 209 -5.23 -1.08 10.04
C LEU A 209 -6.22 -1.60 8.99
N MET A 210 -7.36 -2.12 9.43
CA MET A 210 -8.43 -2.59 8.53
C MET A 210 -9.05 -1.43 7.75
N ALA A 211 -9.26 -0.26 8.36
CA ALA A 211 -9.72 0.93 7.65
C ALA A 211 -8.71 1.42 6.60
N LEU A 212 -7.40 1.30 6.86
CA LEU A 212 -6.35 1.64 5.90
C LEU A 212 -6.26 0.63 4.73
N LEU A 213 -6.51 -0.65 4.99
CA LEU A 213 -6.49 -1.72 3.98
C LEU A 213 -7.82 -1.87 3.21
N GLY A 214 -8.82 -1.02 3.45
CA GLY A 214 -10.11 -1.06 2.74
C GLY A 214 -11.15 -2.03 3.32
N GLY A 215 -10.97 -2.47 4.57
CA GLY A 215 -11.94 -3.30 5.32
C GLY A 215 -11.73 -4.82 5.20
N TYR A 216 -10.67 -5.26 4.51
CA TYR A 216 -10.39 -6.68 4.34
C TYR A 216 -9.77 -7.31 5.60
N SER A 217 -10.22 -8.51 5.97
CA SER A 217 -9.87 -9.22 7.21
C SER A 217 -8.76 -10.26 7.06
N ALA A 218 -8.54 -10.79 5.85
CA ALA A 218 -7.49 -11.76 5.52
C ALA A 218 -7.28 -11.89 3.99
N ILE A 219 -6.31 -12.73 3.59
CA ILE A 219 -6.09 -13.17 2.21
C ILE A 219 -6.54 -14.63 2.09
N ALA A 220 -7.34 -14.93 1.07
CA ALA A 220 -7.84 -16.27 0.75
C ALA A 220 -7.23 -16.77 -0.57
N PRO A 221 -6.25 -17.68 -0.54
CA PRO A 221 -5.59 -18.19 -1.74
C PRO A 221 -6.42 -19.28 -2.43
N PHE A 222 -6.50 -19.21 -3.77
CA PHE A 222 -7.12 -20.21 -4.64
C PHE A 222 -6.20 -20.53 -5.83
N ASN A 223 -6.16 -21.79 -6.24
CA ASN A 223 -5.37 -22.25 -7.39
C ASN A 223 -6.14 -23.20 -8.33
N THR A 224 -7.37 -23.58 -7.97
CA THR A 224 -8.28 -24.43 -8.75
C THR A 224 -9.68 -23.83 -8.76
N SER A 225 -10.44 -24.06 -9.84
CA SER A 225 -11.82 -23.55 -9.96
C SER A 225 -12.65 -23.98 -8.76
N SER A 226 -13.28 -23.03 -8.08
CA SER A 226 -13.94 -23.28 -6.80
C SER A 226 -14.99 -22.20 -6.50
N PRO A 227 -16.04 -22.52 -5.73
CA PRO A 227 -16.99 -21.51 -5.29
C PRO A 227 -16.38 -20.60 -4.21
N ILE A 228 -16.68 -19.30 -4.28
CA ILE A 228 -16.41 -18.30 -3.25
C ILE A 228 -17.63 -18.28 -2.32
N THR A 229 -17.47 -18.79 -1.10
CA THR A 229 -18.52 -18.87 -0.08
C THR A 229 -18.54 -17.64 0.83
N ASN A 230 -19.51 -17.53 1.75
CA ASN A 230 -19.54 -16.40 2.71
C ASN A 230 -18.27 -16.30 3.58
N ALA A 231 -17.55 -17.41 3.76
CA ALA A 231 -16.37 -17.47 4.61
C ALA A 231 -15.20 -16.62 4.09
N VAL A 232 -15.23 -16.26 2.81
CA VAL A 232 -14.21 -15.44 2.13
C VAL A 232 -14.72 -14.05 1.74
N VAL A 233 -15.92 -13.67 2.19
CA VAL A 233 -16.39 -12.28 2.05
C VAL A 233 -15.59 -11.36 2.98
N ASN A 234 -15.38 -10.12 2.55
CA ASN A 234 -14.48 -9.18 3.22
C ASN A 234 -13.03 -9.70 3.36
N GLN A 235 -12.59 -10.60 2.46
CA GLN A 235 -11.19 -10.99 2.29
C GLN A 235 -10.71 -10.63 0.89
N ILE A 236 -9.40 -10.57 0.71
CA ILE A 236 -8.79 -10.50 -0.62
C ILE A 236 -8.64 -11.93 -1.14
N VAL A 237 -9.36 -12.26 -2.20
CA VAL A 237 -9.26 -13.54 -2.90
C VAL A 237 -8.08 -13.46 -3.86
N GLU A 238 -7.06 -14.30 -3.65
CA GLU A 238 -5.89 -14.37 -4.52
C GLU A 238 -5.94 -15.63 -5.37
N TRP A 239 -5.99 -15.44 -6.69
CA TRP A 239 -5.92 -16.54 -7.64
C TRP A 239 -4.48 -16.73 -8.13
N THR A 240 -3.96 -17.94 -8.03
CA THR A 240 -2.60 -18.32 -8.48
C THR A 240 -2.59 -19.43 -9.54
N GLY A 241 -3.77 -19.91 -9.96
CA GLY A 241 -3.92 -20.94 -10.98
C GLY A 241 -3.66 -20.43 -12.41
N ALA A 242 -3.62 -21.33 -13.39
CA ALA A 242 -3.52 -20.94 -14.81
C ALA A 242 -4.86 -20.37 -15.33
N VAL A 243 -5.69 -21.20 -15.98
CA VAL A 243 -7.06 -20.84 -16.37
C VAL A 243 -8.02 -21.47 -15.37
N GLY A 244 -9.04 -20.73 -14.93
CA GLY A 244 -10.04 -21.27 -14.02
C GLY A 244 -11.25 -20.37 -13.85
N THR A 245 -12.22 -20.88 -13.10
CA THR A 245 -13.48 -20.18 -12.80
C THR A 245 -13.70 -20.14 -11.29
N LEU A 246 -13.88 -18.95 -10.74
CA LEU A 246 -14.39 -18.76 -9.38
C LEU A 246 -15.87 -18.40 -9.46
N THR A 247 -16.71 -19.16 -8.79
CA THR A 247 -18.16 -18.93 -8.78
C THR A 247 -18.56 -18.27 -7.47
N LEU A 248 -19.09 -17.06 -7.51
CA LEU A 248 -19.65 -16.39 -6.34
C LEU A 248 -20.84 -17.19 -5.82
N ALA A 249 -20.99 -17.29 -4.49
CA ALA A 249 -22.24 -17.75 -3.89
C ALA A 249 -23.39 -16.77 -4.20
N ASP A 250 -24.63 -17.22 -4.01
CA ASP A 250 -25.82 -16.37 -4.22
C ASP A 250 -25.70 -15.07 -3.42
N ALA A 251 -25.98 -13.93 -4.06
CA ALA A 251 -25.93 -12.60 -3.47
C ALA A 251 -26.79 -12.50 -2.20
N SER A 252 -27.91 -13.25 -2.15
CA SER A 252 -28.79 -13.35 -0.99
C SER A 252 -28.16 -13.94 0.27
N THR A 253 -27.03 -14.63 0.13
CA THR A 253 -26.27 -15.17 1.27
C THR A 253 -25.37 -14.13 1.96
N PHE A 254 -25.28 -12.94 1.37
CA PHE A 254 -24.46 -11.82 1.84
C PHE A 254 -25.32 -10.64 2.28
N SER A 255 -24.75 -9.78 3.13
CA SER A 255 -25.39 -8.51 3.49
C SER A 255 -25.12 -7.46 2.40
N VAL A 256 -26.10 -6.60 2.14
CA VAL A 256 -25.94 -5.49 1.20
C VAL A 256 -24.77 -4.60 1.61
N GLY A 257 -23.89 -4.28 0.67
CA GLY A 257 -22.68 -3.49 0.88
C GLY A 257 -21.42 -4.29 1.22
N GLU A 258 -21.52 -5.61 1.41
CA GLU A 258 -20.33 -6.46 1.58
C GLU A 258 -19.50 -6.52 0.29
N LYS A 259 -18.18 -6.62 0.46
CA LYS A 259 -17.21 -6.51 -0.63
C LYS A 259 -16.39 -7.78 -0.81
N VAL A 260 -16.08 -8.09 -2.06
CA VAL A 260 -15.13 -9.13 -2.44
C VAL A 260 -14.15 -8.55 -3.45
N ARG A 261 -12.86 -8.59 -3.12
CA ARG A 261 -11.80 -8.23 -4.06
C ARG A 261 -11.07 -9.48 -4.51
N ILE A 262 -10.98 -9.67 -5.82
CA ILE A 262 -10.39 -10.84 -6.48
C ILE A 262 -9.18 -10.34 -7.26
N SER A 263 -7.99 -10.84 -6.94
CA SER A 263 -6.74 -10.51 -7.63
C SER A 263 -6.23 -11.73 -8.38
N ASN A 264 -6.02 -11.60 -9.68
CA ASN A 264 -5.42 -12.68 -10.49
C ASN A 264 -3.90 -12.51 -10.53
N LEU A 265 -3.20 -13.29 -9.70
CA LEU A 265 -1.74 -13.40 -9.68
C LEU A 265 -1.24 -14.63 -10.47
N GLY A 266 -2.16 -15.36 -11.11
CA GLY A 266 -1.87 -16.53 -11.93
C GLY A 266 -1.37 -16.18 -13.33
N THR A 267 -1.12 -17.20 -14.14
CA THR A 267 -0.56 -17.03 -15.50
C THR A 267 -1.61 -17.09 -16.62
N GLY A 268 -2.87 -17.41 -16.30
CA GLY A 268 -3.95 -17.53 -17.28
C GLY A 268 -5.19 -16.73 -16.89
N MET A 269 -6.16 -16.71 -17.79
CA MET A 269 -7.39 -15.94 -17.60
C MET A 269 -8.27 -16.56 -16.52
N LEU A 270 -8.65 -15.74 -15.53
CA LEU A 270 -9.61 -16.11 -14.51
C LEU A 270 -11.01 -15.65 -14.95
N THR A 271 -11.99 -16.53 -14.84
CA THR A 271 -13.41 -16.17 -15.00
C THR A 271 -14.05 -16.08 -13.62
N VAL A 272 -14.68 -14.96 -13.29
CA VAL A 272 -15.54 -14.81 -12.12
C VAL A 272 -16.98 -14.94 -12.61
N ALA A 273 -17.67 -15.98 -12.13
CA ALA A 273 -19.06 -16.26 -12.47
C ALA A 273 -19.95 -16.04 -11.25
N VAL A 274 -21.20 -15.65 -11.45
CA VAL A 274 -22.19 -15.59 -10.37
C VAL A 274 -22.97 -16.90 -10.26
N ALA A 275 -23.65 -17.11 -9.13
CA ALA A 275 -24.60 -18.19 -8.95
C ALA A 275 -25.80 -18.07 -9.91
N SER A 276 -26.53 -19.17 -10.12
CA SER A 276 -27.63 -19.19 -11.08
C SER A 276 -28.79 -18.30 -10.62
N GLY A 277 -29.10 -17.25 -11.39
CA GLY A 277 -30.17 -16.29 -11.07
C GLY A 277 -29.64 -14.93 -10.61
N ASP A 278 -28.34 -14.83 -10.33
CA ASP A 278 -27.66 -13.59 -10.03
C ASP A 278 -27.13 -12.88 -11.28
N SER A 279 -26.76 -11.61 -11.12
CA SER A 279 -26.06 -10.84 -12.15
C SER A 279 -25.00 -9.92 -11.56
N ILE A 280 -23.97 -9.63 -12.35
CA ILE A 280 -23.00 -8.57 -12.10
C ILE A 280 -23.40 -7.36 -12.93
N GLN A 281 -23.78 -6.27 -12.28
CA GLN A 281 -23.99 -4.99 -12.93
C GLN A 281 -22.64 -4.31 -13.17
N PHE A 282 -22.44 -3.89 -14.42
CA PHE A 282 -21.28 -3.13 -14.87
C PHE A 282 -21.77 -1.94 -15.69
N GLY A 283 -21.76 -0.74 -15.09
CA GLY A 283 -22.36 0.44 -15.69
C GLY A 283 -23.85 0.24 -16.01
N PRO A 284 -24.31 0.54 -17.24
CA PRO A 284 -25.71 0.34 -17.65
C PRO A 284 -26.05 -1.11 -18.06
N SER A 285 -25.10 -2.05 -18.02
CA SER A 285 -25.27 -3.43 -18.47
C SER A 285 -25.19 -4.43 -17.31
N SER A 286 -25.78 -5.61 -17.48
CA SER A 286 -25.63 -6.74 -16.56
C SER A 286 -25.06 -7.96 -17.26
N VAL A 287 -24.16 -8.67 -16.59
CA VAL A 287 -23.49 -9.88 -17.09
C VAL A 287 -23.53 -10.98 -16.04
N THR A 288 -23.41 -12.24 -16.46
CA THR A 288 -23.35 -13.40 -15.53
C THR A 288 -21.92 -13.87 -15.26
N THR A 289 -20.97 -13.40 -16.07
CA THR A 289 -19.55 -13.72 -15.91
C THR A 289 -18.71 -12.50 -16.26
N MET A 290 -17.53 -12.40 -15.64
CA MET A 290 -16.53 -11.39 -15.94
C MET A 290 -15.15 -12.02 -15.94
N THR A 291 -14.27 -11.55 -16.81
CA THR A 291 -12.90 -12.08 -16.92
C THR A 291 -11.91 -11.15 -16.23
N VAL A 292 -11.00 -11.73 -15.44
CA VAL A 292 -9.91 -11.05 -14.76
C VAL A 292 -8.60 -11.58 -15.35
N PRO A 293 -7.93 -10.82 -16.24
CA PRO A 293 -6.63 -11.21 -16.80
C PRO A 293 -5.53 -11.32 -15.73
N PRO A 294 -4.43 -12.04 -16.02
CA PRO A 294 -3.23 -12.07 -15.18
C PRO A 294 -2.74 -10.67 -14.81
N GLY A 295 -2.41 -10.47 -13.55
CA GLY A 295 -1.89 -9.21 -12.99
C GLY A 295 -2.94 -8.13 -12.75
N LEU A 296 -4.23 -8.39 -13.00
CA LEU A 296 -5.32 -7.46 -12.76
C LEU A 296 -6.20 -7.93 -11.60
N ASP A 297 -7.06 -7.01 -11.14
CA ASP A 297 -7.97 -7.23 -10.02
C ASP A 297 -9.38 -6.75 -10.31
N LEU A 298 -10.32 -7.29 -9.55
CA LEU A 298 -11.74 -7.00 -9.60
C LEU A 298 -12.26 -6.77 -8.19
N GLU A 299 -13.03 -5.70 -7.96
CA GLU A 299 -13.80 -5.49 -6.73
C GLU A 299 -15.29 -5.52 -7.04
N LEU A 300 -16.00 -6.41 -6.34
CA LEU A 300 -17.45 -6.57 -6.40
C LEU A 300 -18.05 -6.18 -5.05
N THR A 301 -19.18 -5.48 -5.08
CA THR A 301 -19.97 -5.14 -3.90
C THR A 301 -21.39 -5.71 -4.05
N VAL A 302 -21.96 -6.25 -2.97
CA VAL A 302 -23.34 -6.75 -2.99
C VAL A 302 -24.32 -5.58 -3.06
N HIS A 303 -25.12 -5.51 -4.13
CA HIS A 303 -26.12 -4.45 -4.33
C HIS A 303 -27.49 -4.85 -3.77
N SER A 304 -27.94 -6.07 -4.08
CA SER A 304 -29.22 -6.61 -3.66
C SER A 304 -29.18 -8.14 -3.61
N ALA A 305 -30.29 -8.77 -3.23
CA ALA A 305 -30.38 -10.22 -3.03
C ALA A 305 -30.01 -11.07 -4.28
N ASN A 306 -30.02 -10.49 -5.48
CA ASN A 306 -29.69 -11.20 -6.72
C ASN A 306 -28.68 -10.43 -7.60
N GLN A 307 -27.94 -9.48 -7.03
CA GLN A 307 -27.14 -8.55 -7.81
C GLN A 307 -25.85 -8.13 -7.11
N TRP A 308 -24.75 -8.21 -7.87
CA TRP A 308 -23.44 -7.70 -7.54
C TRP A 308 -23.14 -6.47 -8.40
N ASP A 309 -22.57 -5.43 -7.82
CA ASP A 309 -22.03 -4.28 -8.56
C ASP A 309 -20.53 -4.44 -8.72
N ALA A 310 -20.04 -4.30 -9.96
CA ALA A 310 -18.62 -4.16 -10.24
C ALA A 310 -18.17 -2.73 -9.88
N THR A 311 -17.76 -2.54 -8.63
CA THR A 311 -17.48 -1.21 -8.04
C THR A 311 -16.04 -0.76 -8.19
N GLY A 312 -15.12 -1.65 -8.56
CA GLY A 312 -13.71 -1.31 -8.75
C GLY A 312 -12.88 -2.45 -9.32
N GLY A 313 -11.58 -2.22 -9.44
CA GLY A 313 -10.62 -3.18 -9.98
C GLY A 313 -10.09 -2.77 -11.35
N SER A 314 -8.80 -3.04 -11.57
CA SER A 314 -8.08 -2.72 -12.80
C SER A 314 -8.51 -3.57 -14.01
N CYS A 315 -9.31 -4.61 -13.82
CA CYS A 315 -9.86 -5.41 -14.92
C CYS A 315 -11.12 -4.80 -15.56
N LEU A 316 -11.71 -3.78 -14.94
CA LEU A 316 -12.90 -3.12 -15.44
C LEU A 316 -12.55 -2.14 -16.57
N PRO A 317 -13.35 -2.12 -17.67
CA PRO A 317 -13.24 -1.11 -18.72
C PRO A 317 -13.21 0.29 -18.11
N SER A 318 -12.07 0.94 -18.22
CA SER A 318 -11.82 2.30 -17.78
C SER A 318 -11.54 3.14 -19.02
N GLY A 319 -12.29 4.22 -19.23
CA GLY A 319 -12.04 5.19 -20.31
C GLY A 319 -10.65 5.87 -20.27
N VAL A 320 -9.73 5.38 -19.43
CA VAL A 320 -8.33 5.73 -19.34
C VAL A 320 -7.58 5.22 -20.56
N LEU A 321 -6.94 6.16 -21.26
CA LEU A 321 -6.01 5.88 -22.34
C LEU A 321 -4.77 5.18 -21.78
N ILE A 322 -4.48 3.98 -22.26
CA ILE A 322 -3.29 3.21 -21.85
C ILE A 322 -2.16 3.27 -22.87
N LYS A 323 -2.46 3.47 -24.16
CA LYS A 323 -1.44 3.52 -25.21
C LYS A 323 -1.94 4.22 -26.47
N MET A 324 -1.06 4.97 -27.13
CA MET A 324 -1.30 5.52 -28.47
C MET A 324 -0.22 4.98 -29.41
N THR A 325 -0.63 4.43 -30.55
CA THR A 325 0.29 3.86 -31.55
C THR A 325 0.03 4.47 -32.93
N SER A 326 1.08 5.01 -33.56
CA SER A 326 1.10 5.39 -34.97
C SER A 326 1.58 4.20 -35.81
N ILE A 327 0.79 3.77 -36.79
CA ILE A 327 1.08 2.64 -37.66
C ILE A 327 1.24 3.17 -39.09
N ASP A 328 2.48 3.11 -39.57
CA ASP A 328 2.88 3.62 -40.88
C ASP A 328 3.45 2.51 -41.78
N PHE A 329 3.23 1.24 -41.42
CA PHE A 329 3.64 0.04 -42.16
C PHE A 329 2.53 -1.02 -42.19
N THR A 330 2.55 -1.86 -43.22
CA THR A 330 1.62 -3.01 -43.38
C THR A 330 2.13 -4.21 -42.58
N GLY A 331 1.25 -4.84 -41.81
CA GLY A 331 1.61 -5.97 -40.96
C GLY A 331 0.49 -6.39 -40.01
N THR A 332 0.86 -6.96 -38.88
CA THR A 332 -0.09 -7.38 -37.83
C THR A 332 -0.03 -6.40 -36.66
N TRP A 333 -1.18 -5.96 -36.19
CA TRP A 333 -1.31 -5.20 -34.95
C TRP A 333 -1.83 -6.10 -33.84
N THR A 334 -1.12 -6.11 -32.72
CA THR A 334 -1.47 -6.87 -31.51
C THR A 334 -1.82 -5.89 -30.39
N PRO A 335 -3.03 -5.97 -29.81
CA PRO A 335 -3.42 -5.12 -28.69
C PRO A 335 -2.55 -5.39 -27.45
N ASP A 336 -2.36 -4.38 -26.61
CA ASP A 336 -1.87 -4.59 -25.24
C ASP A 336 -2.84 -5.54 -24.50
N PRO A 337 -2.36 -6.49 -23.68
CA PRO A 337 -3.22 -7.41 -22.93
C PRO A 337 -4.28 -6.72 -22.06
N ARG A 338 -4.07 -5.45 -21.72
CA ARG A 338 -4.99 -4.61 -20.94
C ARG A 338 -6.04 -3.90 -21.79
N THR A 339 -5.92 -3.89 -23.12
CA THR A 339 -6.83 -3.17 -24.02
C THR A 339 -8.23 -3.77 -24.00
N LYS A 340 -9.23 -2.98 -23.62
CA LYS A 340 -10.67 -3.33 -23.63
C LYS A 340 -11.45 -2.57 -24.68
N ALA A 341 -10.96 -1.41 -25.11
CA ALA A 341 -11.51 -0.69 -26.24
C ALA A 341 -10.42 0.00 -27.05
N ILE A 342 -10.69 0.22 -28.33
CA ILE A 342 -9.87 1.08 -29.19
C ILE A 342 -10.72 2.15 -29.84
N TYR A 343 -10.15 3.35 -29.90
CA TYR A 343 -10.54 4.36 -30.88
C TYR A 343 -9.42 4.42 -31.93
N GLY A 344 -9.79 4.50 -33.20
CA GLY A 344 -8.82 4.54 -34.29
C GLY A 344 -9.20 5.56 -35.34
N LYS A 345 -8.16 6.10 -35.99
CA LYS A 345 -8.28 7.05 -37.09
C LYS A 345 -7.36 6.65 -38.21
N MET A 346 -7.89 6.51 -39.41
CA MET A 346 -7.09 6.13 -40.58
C MET A 346 -7.43 6.92 -41.84
N THR A 347 -6.46 6.96 -42.76
CA THR A 347 -6.62 7.56 -44.09
C THR A 347 -5.97 6.71 -45.18
N GLY A 348 -6.57 6.69 -46.37
CA GLY A 348 -6.00 6.08 -47.57
C GLY A 348 -4.79 6.88 -48.10
N GLY A 349 -4.04 6.30 -49.03
CA GLY A 349 -2.95 6.99 -49.71
C GLY A 349 -3.42 8.09 -50.66
N GLY A 350 -2.64 9.14 -50.83
CA GLY A 350 -2.93 10.20 -51.79
C GLY A 350 -2.50 9.81 -53.21
N GLY A 351 -3.17 10.35 -54.22
CA GLY A 351 -2.77 10.20 -55.63
C GLY A 351 -1.56 11.07 -55.99
N ALA A 352 -0.76 10.64 -56.95
CA ALA A 352 0.29 11.49 -57.54
C ALA A 352 -0.32 12.57 -58.44
N GLY A 353 0.36 13.71 -58.56
CA GLY A 353 0.02 14.69 -59.58
C GLY A 353 0.34 14.22 -60.99
N GLY A 354 -0.33 14.80 -61.97
CA GLY A 354 -0.07 14.55 -63.39
C GLY A 354 1.30 15.07 -63.81
N SER A 355 1.99 14.32 -64.65
CA SER A 355 3.26 14.75 -65.23
C SER A 355 3.04 15.56 -66.50
N SER A 356 4.08 16.25 -66.96
CA SER A 356 4.05 16.97 -68.23
C SER A 356 4.93 16.24 -69.26
N PRO A 357 4.40 15.85 -70.43
CA PRO A 357 5.22 15.29 -71.51
C PRO A 357 6.14 16.35 -72.11
N VAL A 358 7.12 15.93 -72.91
CA VAL A 358 8.03 16.83 -73.65
C VAL A 358 7.21 17.80 -74.52
N THR A 359 7.60 19.07 -74.53
CA THR A 359 6.98 20.11 -75.37
C THR A 359 7.91 20.54 -76.49
N GLY A 360 7.34 20.81 -77.66
CA GLY A 360 8.02 21.46 -78.78
C GLY A 360 7.83 22.99 -78.79
N SER A 361 8.30 23.63 -79.87
CA SER A 361 8.01 25.04 -80.14
C SER A 361 6.50 25.27 -80.25
N GLY A 362 5.98 26.33 -79.65
CA GLY A 362 4.54 26.60 -79.71
C GLY A 362 3.69 25.82 -78.69
N GLN A 363 4.29 24.92 -77.91
CA GLN A 363 3.55 24.00 -77.02
C GLN A 363 3.82 24.25 -75.53
N ILE A 364 2.83 23.94 -74.70
CA ILE A 364 2.90 23.95 -73.25
C ILE A 364 2.28 22.67 -72.70
N ALA A 365 2.72 22.23 -71.52
CA ALA A 365 2.14 21.08 -70.85
C ALA A 365 2.09 21.30 -69.34
N MET A 366 1.04 20.78 -68.70
CA MET A 366 0.85 20.83 -67.26
C MET A 366 0.10 19.59 -66.77
N GLY A 367 0.20 19.33 -65.47
CA GLY A 367 -0.57 18.30 -64.80
C GLY A 367 -1.55 18.89 -63.79
N GLY A 368 -2.65 18.18 -63.57
CA GLY A 368 -3.49 18.40 -62.39
C GLY A 368 -2.87 17.80 -61.15
N GLY A 369 -3.34 18.23 -59.98
CA GLY A 369 -2.96 17.60 -58.72
C GLY A 369 -3.68 16.28 -58.50
N GLY A 370 -3.03 15.36 -57.78
CA GLY A 370 -3.68 14.14 -57.30
C GLY A 370 -4.63 14.41 -56.14
N GLY A 371 -5.69 13.62 -56.01
CA GLY A 371 -6.62 13.72 -54.88
C GLY A 371 -6.04 13.12 -53.60
N SER A 372 -6.54 13.54 -52.44
CA SER A 372 -6.17 12.91 -51.16
C SER A 372 -6.95 11.62 -50.92
N GLY A 373 -6.45 10.76 -50.03
CA GLY A 373 -7.17 9.59 -49.55
C GLY A 373 -8.38 9.96 -48.69
N ALA A 374 -9.37 9.08 -48.68
CA ALA A 374 -10.50 9.16 -47.76
C ALA A 374 -10.05 8.91 -46.31
N TRP A 375 -10.89 9.27 -45.35
CA TRP A 375 -10.60 9.09 -43.93
C TRP A 375 -11.79 8.53 -43.17
N CYS A 376 -11.49 7.85 -42.07
CA CYS A 376 -12.47 7.22 -41.22
C CYS A 376 -11.97 7.13 -39.77
N GLU A 377 -12.89 7.29 -38.84
CA GLU A 377 -12.71 7.11 -37.40
C GLU A 377 -13.62 5.98 -36.93
N PHE A 378 -13.14 5.18 -35.99
CA PHE A 378 -13.83 3.98 -35.54
C PHE A 378 -13.61 3.72 -34.06
N TYR A 379 -14.56 2.99 -33.47
CA TYR A 379 -14.48 2.49 -32.11
C TYR A 379 -14.85 1.01 -32.08
N MET A 380 -14.05 0.24 -31.35
CA MET A 380 -14.21 -1.20 -31.24
C MET A 380 -13.95 -1.64 -29.81
N GLN A 381 -14.83 -2.51 -29.30
CA GLN A 381 -14.65 -3.14 -27.99
C GLN A 381 -14.00 -4.51 -28.14
N ASN A 382 -13.21 -4.88 -27.14
CA ASN A 382 -12.49 -6.16 -27.04
C ASN A 382 -11.78 -6.56 -28.34
N PRO A 383 -10.90 -5.69 -28.89
CA PRO A 383 -10.22 -6.01 -30.14
C PRO A 383 -9.29 -7.21 -29.97
N GLY A 384 -9.34 -8.14 -30.93
CA GLY A 384 -8.32 -9.19 -31.08
C GLY A 384 -7.12 -8.72 -31.89
N VAL A 385 -6.23 -9.66 -32.24
CA VAL A 385 -5.13 -9.41 -33.20
C VAL A 385 -5.73 -9.09 -34.58
N GLN A 386 -5.28 -8.00 -35.20
CA GLN A 386 -5.80 -7.51 -36.48
C GLN A 386 -4.71 -7.41 -37.54
N SER A 387 -5.09 -7.58 -38.81
CA SER A 387 -4.24 -7.22 -39.94
C SER A 387 -4.38 -5.73 -40.26
N VAL A 388 -3.26 -5.10 -40.60
CA VAL A 388 -3.18 -3.69 -41.00
C VAL A 388 -2.55 -3.62 -42.38
N SER A 389 -3.24 -2.97 -43.32
CA SER A 389 -2.68 -2.62 -44.62
C SER A 389 -2.65 -1.11 -44.76
N ILE A 390 -1.47 -0.51 -44.89
CA ILE A 390 -1.32 0.91 -45.14
C ILE A 390 -1.30 1.17 -46.63
N GLY A 391 -2.22 2.02 -47.11
CA GLY A 391 -2.30 2.40 -48.52
C GLY A 391 -1.03 3.10 -48.99
N SER A 392 -0.43 2.64 -50.10
CA SER A 392 0.71 3.31 -50.71
C SER A 392 0.34 4.68 -51.24
N GLY A 393 1.31 5.60 -51.28
CA GLY A 393 1.16 6.84 -52.03
C GLY A 393 1.19 6.57 -53.53
N GLY A 394 0.44 7.34 -54.31
CA GLY A 394 0.50 7.31 -55.76
C GLY A 394 1.88 7.72 -56.26
N THR A 395 2.38 7.04 -57.28
CA THR A 395 3.68 7.31 -57.91
C THR A 395 3.51 8.09 -59.21
N PRO A 396 4.31 9.16 -59.45
CA PRO A 396 4.22 9.91 -60.69
C PRO A 396 4.86 9.11 -61.84
N THR A 397 4.26 9.19 -63.02
CA THR A 397 4.72 8.52 -64.25
C THR A 397 5.00 9.55 -65.34
N SER A 398 6.11 9.42 -66.07
CA SER A 398 6.52 10.46 -67.04
C SER A 398 5.48 10.66 -68.15
N GLY A 399 5.15 11.92 -68.43
CA GLY A 399 4.20 12.33 -69.48
C GLY A 399 2.79 11.75 -69.37
N SER A 400 2.41 11.21 -68.21
CA SER A 400 1.17 10.45 -68.01
C SER A 400 0.42 10.89 -66.75
N THR A 401 -0.84 10.43 -66.62
CA THR A 401 -1.64 10.58 -65.40
C THR A 401 -0.90 9.96 -64.21
N GLY A 402 -0.90 10.66 -63.08
CA GLY A 402 -0.28 10.16 -61.85
C GLY A 402 -0.89 8.84 -61.37
N GLY A 403 -0.12 8.02 -60.66
CA GLY A 403 -0.62 6.81 -60.02
C GLY A 403 -1.66 7.10 -58.93
N THR A 404 -2.63 6.20 -58.79
CA THR A 404 -3.64 6.24 -57.71
C THR A 404 -3.04 5.83 -56.38
N GLY A 405 -3.47 6.45 -55.28
CA GLY A 405 -3.12 6.03 -53.93
C GLY A 405 -3.82 4.71 -53.55
N GLY A 406 -3.17 3.90 -52.72
CA GLY A 406 -3.72 2.65 -52.20
C GLY A 406 -4.71 2.86 -51.06
N ALA A 407 -5.57 1.88 -50.81
CA ALA A 407 -6.50 1.91 -49.68
C ALA A 407 -5.79 1.50 -48.38
N THR A 408 -6.13 2.17 -47.27
CA THR A 408 -5.72 1.75 -45.92
C THR A 408 -6.83 0.92 -45.29
N GLN A 409 -6.50 -0.27 -44.79
CA GLN A 409 -7.46 -1.23 -44.29
C GLN A 409 -7.11 -1.69 -42.87
N PHE A 410 -8.14 -1.78 -42.02
CA PHE A 410 -8.04 -2.24 -40.65
C PHE A 410 -9.35 -2.92 -40.23
N SER A 411 -9.27 -4.18 -39.76
CA SER A 411 -10.42 -4.91 -39.20
C SER A 411 -11.69 -4.87 -40.09
N GLY A 412 -11.55 -5.13 -41.39
CA GLY A 412 -12.65 -5.13 -42.36
C GLY A 412 -13.10 -3.74 -42.83
N MET A 413 -12.61 -2.67 -42.21
CA MET A 413 -12.82 -1.29 -42.66
C MET A 413 -11.79 -0.93 -43.73
N SER A 414 -12.21 -0.17 -44.74
CA SER A 414 -11.35 0.25 -45.86
C SER A 414 -11.54 1.72 -46.15
N CYS A 415 -10.46 2.49 -46.06
CA CYS A 415 -10.40 3.90 -46.37
C CYS A 415 -9.71 4.06 -47.76
N PRO A 416 -10.44 4.31 -48.86
CA PRO A 416 -9.91 4.35 -50.23
C PRO A 416 -8.86 5.45 -50.46
N GLY A 417 -7.91 5.19 -51.35
CA GLY A 417 -6.93 6.20 -51.77
C GLY A 417 -7.48 7.17 -52.83
N GLY A 418 -6.80 8.31 -53.00
CA GLY A 418 -7.15 9.33 -54.00
C GLY A 418 -6.68 8.95 -55.41
N THR A 419 -7.36 9.44 -56.45
CA THR A 419 -6.94 9.19 -57.83
C THR A 419 -5.83 10.15 -58.25
N GLY A 420 -5.00 9.72 -59.20
CA GLY A 420 -3.91 10.55 -59.70
C GLY A 420 -4.40 11.69 -60.59
N GLY A 421 -3.62 12.78 -60.61
CA GLY A 421 -3.88 13.95 -61.43
C GLY A 421 -3.70 13.63 -62.92
N PRO A 422 -4.68 13.98 -63.77
CA PRO A 422 -4.52 13.93 -65.23
C PRO A 422 -3.35 14.78 -65.74
N ALA A 423 -2.69 14.30 -66.80
CA ALA A 423 -1.74 15.10 -67.58
C ALA A 423 -2.48 15.81 -68.73
N SER A 424 -2.24 17.11 -68.95
CA SER A 424 -2.50 17.70 -70.26
C SER A 424 -1.38 17.22 -71.19
N GLY A 425 -1.70 16.73 -72.39
CA GLY A 425 -0.67 16.47 -73.40
C GLY A 425 0.16 17.72 -73.72
N ALA A 426 1.10 17.64 -74.66
CA ALA A 426 1.72 18.83 -75.22
C ALA A 426 0.68 19.58 -76.08
N VAL A 427 0.24 20.76 -75.63
CA VAL A 427 -0.85 21.52 -76.26
C VAL A 427 -0.31 22.80 -76.86
N THR A 428 -0.68 23.08 -78.12
CA THR A 428 -0.41 24.37 -78.77
C THR A 428 -1.38 25.43 -78.25
N PHE A 429 -0.86 26.58 -77.82
CA PHE A 429 -1.70 27.65 -77.28
C PHE A 429 -2.43 28.40 -78.41
N THR A 430 -3.75 28.21 -78.54
CA THR A 430 -4.58 28.76 -79.63
C THR A 430 -5.56 29.85 -79.18
N GLY A 431 -5.39 30.41 -77.98
CA GLY A 431 -6.20 31.52 -77.45
C GLY A 431 -7.23 31.12 -76.39
N ALA A 432 -7.62 29.84 -76.31
CA ALA A 432 -8.31 29.28 -75.15
C ALA A 432 -7.29 28.68 -74.17
N ALA A 433 -7.41 28.98 -72.88
CA ALA A 433 -6.49 28.49 -71.84
C ALA A 433 -6.56 26.95 -71.75
N PRO A 434 -5.50 26.20 -72.11
CA PRO A 434 -5.50 24.77 -71.93
C PRO A 434 -5.42 24.43 -70.45
N TYR A 435 -6.10 23.37 -70.04
CA TYR A 435 -6.13 22.91 -68.66
C TYR A 435 -5.90 21.40 -68.55
N ALA A 436 -5.35 20.99 -67.41
CA ALA A 436 -5.30 19.60 -66.98
C ALA A 436 -6.40 19.38 -65.93
N GLY A 437 -7.17 18.30 -66.11
CA GLY A 437 -8.17 17.86 -65.13
C GLY A 437 -7.55 17.60 -63.76
N LYS A 438 -8.37 17.46 -62.72
CA LYS A 438 -7.92 17.13 -61.35
C LYS A 438 -8.05 15.64 -61.05
N GLY A 439 -7.21 15.15 -60.13
CA GLY A 439 -7.44 13.88 -59.45
C GLY A 439 -8.60 14.02 -58.47
N ASN A 440 -9.44 13.00 -58.38
CA ASN A 440 -10.54 12.93 -57.44
C ASN A 440 -10.05 12.46 -56.07
N GLY A 441 -10.63 13.00 -55.01
CA GLY A 441 -10.44 12.48 -53.66
C GLY A 441 -10.90 11.03 -53.55
N GLY A 442 -10.33 10.29 -52.60
CA GLY A 442 -10.73 8.92 -52.32
C GLY A 442 -12.23 8.85 -52.03
N ALA A 443 -12.88 7.81 -52.57
CA ALA A 443 -14.31 7.61 -52.36
C ALA A 443 -14.65 7.50 -50.88
N LEU A 444 -15.87 7.91 -50.50
CA LEU A 444 -16.36 7.77 -49.13
C LEU A 444 -16.23 6.30 -48.68
N PRO A 445 -15.62 6.02 -47.51
CA PRO A 445 -15.54 4.67 -46.98
C PRO A 445 -16.92 4.04 -46.83
N ALA A 446 -17.05 2.76 -47.19
CA ALA A 446 -18.30 2.03 -47.00
C ALA A 446 -18.62 1.94 -45.50
N ASN A 447 -19.88 2.15 -45.12
CA ASN A 447 -20.30 2.05 -43.73
C ASN A 447 -20.18 0.60 -43.24
N VAL A 448 -19.48 0.41 -42.14
CA VAL A 448 -19.23 -0.87 -41.48
C VAL A 448 -19.38 -0.68 -39.98
N THR A 449 -19.91 -1.71 -39.31
CA THR A 449 -20.15 -1.70 -37.86
C THR A 449 -18.87 -1.31 -37.10
N GLY A 450 -18.99 -0.31 -36.23
CA GLY A 450 -17.86 0.24 -35.46
C GLY A 450 -17.24 1.52 -36.05
N MET A 451 -17.57 1.90 -37.28
CA MET A 451 -17.18 3.21 -37.82
C MET A 451 -18.05 4.33 -37.23
N ILE A 452 -17.42 5.38 -36.71
CA ILE A 452 -18.09 6.51 -36.04
C ILE A 452 -18.21 7.72 -36.97
N ALA A 453 -17.18 7.97 -37.77
CA ALA A 453 -17.17 9.07 -38.73
C ALA A 453 -16.35 8.68 -39.97
N ALA A 454 -16.71 9.25 -41.12
CA ALA A 454 -15.98 9.06 -42.36
C ALA A 454 -16.16 10.24 -43.29
N GLY A 455 -15.19 10.46 -44.17
CA GLY A 455 -15.25 11.48 -45.21
C GLY A 455 -14.49 11.05 -46.46
N SER A 456 -14.97 11.49 -47.62
CA SER A 456 -14.22 11.36 -48.86
C SER A 456 -12.95 12.20 -48.80
N GLY A 457 -11.96 11.83 -49.61
CA GLY A 457 -10.80 12.68 -49.85
C GLY A 457 -11.21 13.99 -50.53
N GLN A 458 -10.31 14.96 -50.49
CA GLN A 458 -10.43 16.17 -51.29
C GLN A 458 -9.80 15.97 -52.66
N ASP A 459 -10.41 16.60 -53.66
CA ASP A 459 -9.87 16.59 -55.00
C ASP A 459 -8.59 17.44 -55.09
N GLY A 460 -7.74 17.12 -56.06
CA GLY A 460 -6.65 18.00 -56.46
C GLY A 460 -7.15 19.27 -57.17
N GLY A 461 -6.23 20.17 -57.42
CA GLY A 461 -6.45 21.34 -58.27
C GLY A 461 -6.33 21.02 -59.75
N PHE A 462 -6.97 21.84 -60.58
CA PHE A 462 -6.74 21.87 -62.02
C PHE A 462 -5.38 22.54 -62.32
N GLY A 463 -4.68 22.07 -63.35
CA GLY A 463 -3.58 22.83 -63.95
C GLY A 463 -4.12 23.74 -65.05
N VAL A 464 -3.66 24.98 -65.14
CA VAL A 464 -4.13 25.96 -66.15
C VAL A 464 -2.95 26.73 -66.72
N ALA A 465 -2.91 26.92 -68.05
CA ALA A 465 -2.00 27.86 -68.68
C ALA A 465 -2.72 29.14 -69.11
N TRP A 466 -2.11 30.27 -68.78
CA TRP A 466 -2.60 31.61 -69.10
C TRP A 466 -1.96 32.16 -70.37
N SER A 467 -0.77 31.67 -70.69
CA SER A 467 -0.07 31.94 -71.94
C SER A 467 0.91 30.82 -72.23
N ILE A 468 1.57 30.91 -73.37
CA ILE A 468 2.62 29.97 -73.76
C ILE A 468 3.91 30.08 -72.90
N GLN A 469 3.98 31.08 -72.00
CA GLN A 469 5.09 31.32 -71.07
C GLN A 469 4.65 31.29 -69.60
N SER A 470 3.35 31.16 -69.32
CA SER A 470 2.80 31.23 -67.97
C SER A 470 1.77 30.14 -67.73
N LEU A 471 2.04 29.30 -66.74
CA LEU A 471 1.17 28.21 -66.30
C LEU A 471 1.18 28.08 -64.78
N THR A 472 0.12 27.47 -64.25
CA THR A 472 0.05 27.02 -62.86
C THR A 472 -0.40 25.57 -62.86
N SER A 473 0.38 24.67 -62.25
CA SER A 473 -0.04 23.27 -62.10
C SER A 473 -1.10 23.11 -61.02
N GLY A 474 -1.82 21.99 -61.04
CA GLY A 474 -2.81 21.70 -60.01
C GLY A 474 -2.17 21.39 -58.65
N TYR A 475 -2.68 21.98 -57.57
CA TYR A 475 -2.26 21.65 -56.21
C TYR A 475 -2.74 20.24 -55.82
N GLY A 476 -1.99 19.55 -54.95
CA GLY A 476 -2.41 18.26 -54.42
C GLY A 476 -3.56 18.39 -53.43
N GLY A 477 -4.52 17.46 -53.46
CA GLY A 477 -5.66 17.44 -52.56
C GLY A 477 -5.21 17.38 -51.09
N GLN A 478 -5.89 18.15 -50.24
CA GLN A 478 -5.60 18.18 -48.80
C GLN A 478 -6.23 16.97 -48.13
N GLY A 479 -5.44 16.25 -47.33
CA GLY A 479 -5.92 15.14 -46.51
C GLY A 479 -6.31 15.59 -45.10
N ILE A 480 -6.81 14.64 -44.30
CA ILE A 480 -7.08 14.89 -42.87
C ILE A 480 -5.80 15.17 -42.06
N PHE A 481 -4.65 14.75 -42.58
CA PHE A 481 -3.33 15.16 -42.12
C PHE A 481 -2.74 16.08 -43.20
N PRO A 482 -2.93 17.40 -43.15
CA PRO A 482 -2.40 18.34 -44.15
C PRO A 482 -0.85 18.36 -44.15
N ALA A 483 -0.17 18.85 -45.19
CA ALA A 483 -0.66 19.52 -46.40
C ALA A 483 -0.36 18.74 -47.70
N GLY A 484 -1.18 18.91 -48.74
CA GLY A 484 -0.93 18.44 -50.10
C GLY A 484 0.16 19.23 -50.83
N GLY A 485 0.61 18.71 -51.97
CA GLY A 485 1.66 19.36 -52.77
C GLY A 485 1.24 20.74 -53.27
N GLY A 486 2.13 21.73 -53.14
CA GLY A 486 1.87 23.08 -53.65
C GLY A 486 1.90 23.14 -55.18
N SER A 487 1.04 23.96 -55.80
CA SER A 487 1.11 24.26 -57.23
C SER A 487 2.48 24.80 -57.63
N VAL A 488 2.94 24.45 -58.82
CA VAL A 488 4.21 24.94 -59.38
C VAL A 488 3.98 25.70 -60.69
N ASN A 489 4.91 26.59 -61.02
CA ASN A 489 4.96 27.29 -62.30
C ASN A 489 6.24 26.88 -63.04
N GLY A 490 6.10 26.06 -64.09
CA GLY A 490 7.23 25.66 -64.93
C GLY A 490 8.27 24.76 -64.22
N SER A 491 7.85 23.84 -63.36
CA SER A 491 8.74 22.92 -62.63
C SER A 491 8.13 21.53 -62.45
N ALA A 492 8.93 20.59 -61.91
CA ALA A 492 8.41 19.32 -61.44
C ALA A 492 7.43 19.51 -60.27
N GLY A 493 6.47 18.60 -60.17
CA GLY A 493 5.44 18.67 -59.13
C GLY A 493 6.03 18.41 -57.74
N GLN A 494 5.38 19.00 -56.73
CA GLN A 494 5.76 18.87 -55.32
C GLN A 494 5.03 17.68 -54.69
N PRO A 495 5.74 16.83 -53.91
CA PRO A 495 5.11 15.72 -53.22
C PRO A 495 4.10 16.19 -52.17
N GLY A 496 3.11 15.36 -51.86
CA GLY A 496 2.24 15.56 -50.71
C GLY A 496 3.03 15.46 -49.40
N VAL A 497 2.85 16.42 -48.49
CA VAL A 497 3.58 16.47 -47.21
C VAL A 497 2.89 15.64 -46.15
N GLY A 498 1.58 15.78 -46.00
CA GLY A 498 0.82 15.08 -44.98
C GLY A 498 0.34 13.69 -45.41
N ALA A 499 0.08 12.80 -44.45
CA ALA A 499 -0.34 11.42 -44.74
C ALA A 499 -1.67 11.40 -45.51
N GLY A 500 -1.71 10.59 -46.56
CA GLY A 500 -2.86 10.52 -47.48
C GLY A 500 -3.04 11.74 -48.37
N CYS A 501 -2.17 12.75 -48.32
CA CYS A 501 -2.29 13.93 -49.19
C CYS A 501 -1.81 13.65 -50.61
N GLY A 502 -2.45 14.31 -51.59
CA GLY A 502 -2.07 14.21 -52.99
C GLY A 502 -0.82 15.05 -53.34
N GLY A 503 -0.11 14.64 -54.39
CA GLY A 503 0.97 15.43 -54.98
C GLY A 503 0.46 16.47 -55.99
N SER A 504 1.21 17.55 -56.21
CA SER A 504 0.84 18.54 -57.22
C SER A 504 1.25 18.11 -58.63
N GLY A 505 0.57 18.66 -59.64
CA GLY A 505 0.95 18.43 -61.03
C GLY A 505 2.29 19.08 -61.38
N ALA A 506 2.91 18.63 -62.46
CA ALA A 506 4.05 19.29 -63.06
C ALA A 506 3.61 20.41 -64.03
N GLY A 507 4.57 21.21 -64.49
CA GLY A 507 4.34 22.04 -65.66
C GLY A 507 5.63 22.42 -66.36
N ILE A 508 5.58 22.54 -67.69
CA ILE A 508 6.70 22.96 -68.52
C ILE A 508 6.25 23.90 -69.64
N GLY A 509 7.11 24.86 -69.97
CA GLY A 509 6.96 25.78 -71.10
C GLY A 509 7.36 25.15 -72.43
N GLN A 510 7.60 25.98 -73.45
CA GLN A 510 7.98 25.52 -74.80
C GLN A 510 9.36 24.85 -74.83
N SER A 511 9.55 23.93 -75.78
CA SER A 511 10.85 23.30 -76.06
C SER A 511 11.56 22.75 -74.81
N THR A 512 10.79 22.16 -73.90
CA THR A 512 11.27 21.72 -72.58
C THR A 512 11.10 20.21 -72.41
N ALA A 513 12.04 19.57 -71.71
CA ALA A 513 11.97 18.15 -71.39
C ALA A 513 10.82 17.83 -70.42
N ALA A 514 10.38 16.57 -70.40
CA ALA A 514 9.29 16.13 -69.53
C ALA A 514 9.63 16.29 -68.04
N ASN A 515 8.65 16.71 -67.26
CA ASN A 515 8.74 16.80 -65.79
C ASN A 515 7.74 15.85 -65.14
N LEU A 516 8.16 15.24 -64.02
CA LEU A 516 7.31 14.38 -63.21
C LEU A 516 6.39 15.21 -62.31
N GLY A 517 5.16 14.75 -62.14
CA GLY A 517 4.27 15.23 -61.08
C GLY A 517 4.83 14.87 -59.70
N GLY A 518 4.22 15.46 -58.67
CA GLY A 518 4.54 15.17 -57.28
C GLY A 518 3.98 13.81 -56.87
N ALA A 519 4.74 13.06 -56.07
CA ALA A 519 4.24 11.82 -55.48
C ALA A 519 3.15 12.09 -54.43
N GLY A 520 2.16 11.22 -54.36
CA GLY A 520 1.21 11.21 -53.25
C GLY A 520 1.85 10.60 -52.02
N ASN A 521 1.40 10.99 -50.83
CA ASN A 521 1.91 10.40 -49.59
C ASN A 521 1.11 9.15 -49.22
N LYS A 522 1.76 8.21 -48.52
CA LYS A 522 1.13 7.00 -48.01
C LYS A 522 0.04 7.32 -46.99
N GLY A 523 -0.89 6.40 -46.82
CA GLY A 523 -1.90 6.44 -45.77
C GLY A 523 -1.29 6.30 -44.37
N LYS A 524 -2.15 6.37 -43.36
CA LYS A 524 -1.75 6.29 -41.95
C LYS A 524 -2.88 5.74 -41.10
N LEU A 525 -2.55 5.03 -40.03
CA LEU A 525 -3.47 4.58 -38.98
C LEU A 525 -2.92 5.00 -37.62
N ILE A 526 -3.77 5.57 -36.77
CA ILE A 526 -3.47 5.87 -35.37
C ILE A 526 -4.49 5.12 -34.52
N ILE A 527 -4.01 4.39 -33.51
CA ILE A 527 -4.86 3.64 -32.56
C ILE A 527 -4.60 4.16 -31.15
N TRP A 528 -5.68 4.45 -30.45
CA TRP A 528 -5.73 4.73 -29.03
C TRP A 528 -6.35 3.53 -28.33
N GLU A 529 -5.59 2.91 -27.44
CA GLU A 529 -5.99 1.76 -26.64
C GLU A 529 -6.45 2.24 -25.27
N TYR A 530 -7.63 1.81 -24.85
CA TYR A 530 -8.27 2.11 -23.57
C TYR A 530 -8.45 0.82 -22.78
N MET A 531 -8.28 0.90 -21.47
CA MET A 531 -8.44 -0.24 -20.57
C MET A 531 -9.86 -0.45 -20.10
#